data_AF-A0A453SPA2-F1
#
_entry.id   AF-A0A453SPA2-F1
#
_cell.length_a   1.000
_cell.length_b   1.000
_cell.length_c   1.000
_cell.angle_alpha   90.00
_cell.angle_beta   90.00
_cell.angle_gamma   90.00
#
_symmetry.space_group_name_H-M   'P 1'
#
loop_
_entity.id
_entity.type
_entity.pdbx_description
1 polymer ?
#
loop_
_entity_poly.entity_id
_entity_poly.type
_entity_poly.pdbx_seq_one_letter_code
_entity_poly.pdbx_strand_id
1 'polypeptide(L)'
;MGVFTFVCRDSGAEWSAKQHKGELEASAATPYDLQRQLVSAACAEDKSGGVQSSFTMVSPKSAIFQVVIGGASAGPIGGGAAAGGAAASGGAAAEAPKAEEKKEEEKEESEDDLGFSLFD
;
A
#
# COMPACT_ATOMS: atom_id res chain seq x y z
N MET A 1 -2.28 -18.47 1.27
CA MET A 1 -2.39 -17.00 1.19
C MET A 1 -3.80 -16.60 1.59
N GLY A 2 -3.98 -16.20 2.85
CA GLY A 2 -5.25 -15.67 3.35
C GLY A 2 -5.35 -14.18 3.05
N VAL A 3 -6.50 -13.72 2.53
CA VAL A 3 -6.80 -12.31 2.34
C VAL A 3 -8.03 -11.97 3.17
N PHE A 4 -7.83 -11.15 4.19
CA PHE A 4 -8.86 -10.67 5.11
C PHE A 4 -9.14 -9.22 4.77
N THR A 5 -10.37 -8.93 4.35
CA THR A 5 -10.80 -7.56 4.03
C THR A 5 -11.80 -7.11 5.07
N PHE A 6 -11.56 -5.96 5.68
CA PHE A 6 -12.38 -5.37 6.73
C PHE A 6 -12.92 -4.03 6.28
N VAL A 7 -14.20 -3.80 6.57
CA VAL A 7 -14.85 -2.51 6.43
C VAL A 7 -14.79 -1.80 7.77
N CYS A 8 -13.99 -0.76 7.85
CA CYS A 8 -13.79 0.04 9.06
C CYS A 8 -14.70 1.27 9.03
N ARG A 9 -15.33 1.59 10.15
CA ARG A 9 -16.16 2.79 10.36
C ARG A 9 -15.78 3.50 11.64
N ASP A 10 -15.66 4.81 11.55
CA ASP A 10 -15.50 5.71 12.68
C ASP A 10 -16.87 6.22 13.13
N SER A 11 -17.16 6.05 14.42
CA SER A 11 -18.34 6.59 15.08
C SER A 11 -18.11 7.99 15.66
N GLY A 12 -16.87 8.48 15.66
CA GLY A 12 -16.43 9.72 16.32
C GLY A 12 -15.96 9.50 17.77
N ALA A 13 -16.30 8.36 18.38
CA ALA A 13 -15.77 7.94 19.69
C ALA A 13 -14.85 6.72 19.56
N GLU A 14 -15.16 5.81 18.63
CA GLU A 14 -14.45 4.56 18.43
C GLU A 14 -14.47 4.14 16.96
N TRP A 15 -13.40 3.47 16.53
CA TRP A 15 -13.34 2.75 15.27
C TRP A 15 -13.86 1.33 15.44
N SER A 16 -14.70 0.89 14.51
CA SER A 16 -15.19 -0.48 14.42
C SER A 16 -14.82 -1.07 13.07
N ALA A 17 -14.58 -2.38 13.01
CA ALA A 17 -14.27 -3.09 11.79
C ALA A 17 -15.00 -4.42 11.73
N LYS A 18 -15.56 -4.72 10.55
CA LYS A 18 -16.20 -6.00 10.26
C LYS A 18 -15.61 -6.61 9.00
N GLN A 19 -15.31 -7.90 9.04
CA GLN A 19 -14.82 -8.61 7.87
C GLN A 19 -15.90 -8.62 6.78
N HIS A 20 -15.53 -8.29 5.55
CA HIS A 20 -16.46 -8.26 4.42
C HIS A 20 -17.00 -9.66 4.08
N LYS A 21 -16.15 -10.68 4.24
CA LYS A 21 -16.49 -12.10 4.07
C LYS A 21 -15.88 -12.88 5.23
N GLY A 22 -16.64 -13.07 6.30
CA GLY A 22 -16.25 -13.78 7.51
C GLY A 22 -16.90 -13.20 8.75
N GLU A 23 -16.51 -13.70 9.91
CA GLU A 23 -17.12 -13.38 11.21
C GLU A 23 -16.18 -12.56 12.12
N LEU A 24 -14.97 -12.24 11.66
CA LEU A 24 -14.03 -11.44 12.43
C LEU A 24 -14.52 -9.99 12.53
N GLU A 25 -14.62 -9.49 13.76
CA GLU A 25 -14.89 -8.10 14.06
C GLU A 25 -14.01 -7.61 15.21
N ALA A 26 -13.74 -6.31 15.24
CA ALA A 26 -12.98 -5.66 16.29
C ALA A 26 -13.44 -4.21 16.43
N SER A 27 -13.20 -3.63 17.61
CA SER A 27 -13.39 -2.21 17.84
C SER A 27 -12.33 -1.65 18.78
N ALA A 28 -11.92 -0.41 18.54
CA ALA A 28 -10.89 0.25 19.32
C ALA A 28 -10.94 1.76 19.19
N ALA A 29 -10.47 2.47 20.23
CA ALA A 29 -10.49 3.93 20.29
C ALA A 29 -9.66 4.60 19.17
N THR A 30 -8.58 3.95 18.72
CA THR A 30 -7.71 4.48 17.67
C THR A 30 -7.63 3.51 16.48
N PRO A 31 -7.40 4.01 15.26
CA PRO A 31 -7.22 3.14 14.09
C PRO A 31 -6.00 2.23 14.24
N TYR A 32 -4.99 2.65 15.00
CA TYR A 32 -3.79 1.86 15.24
C TYR A 32 -4.06 0.61 16.10
N ASP A 33 -4.82 0.77 17.17
CA ASP A 33 -5.21 -0.35 18.03
C ASP A 33 -6.14 -1.31 17.28
N LEU A 34 -7.05 -0.77 16.48
CA LEU A 34 -7.93 -1.54 15.61
C LEU A 34 -7.12 -2.39 14.62
N GLN A 35 -6.14 -1.79 13.92
CA GLN A 35 -5.27 -2.50 12.97
C GLN A 35 -4.52 -3.65 13.65
N ARG A 36 -3.97 -3.43 14.85
CA ARG A 36 -3.25 -4.47 15.60
C ARG A 36 -4.15 -5.63 16.01
N GLN A 37 -5.36 -5.33 16.51
CA GLN A 37 -6.34 -6.36 16.86
C GLN A 37 -6.75 -7.18 15.64
N LEU A 38 -7.05 -6.52 14.51
CA LEU A 38 -7.45 -7.18 13.27
C LEU A 38 -6.32 -8.03 12.67
N VAL A 39 -5.08 -7.55 12.69
CA VAL A 39 -3.91 -8.34 12.27
C VAL A 39 -3.72 -9.56 13.18
N SER A 40 -3.84 -9.37 14.49
CA SER A 40 -3.74 -10.49 15.44
C SER A 40 -4.85 -11.52 15.22
N ALA A 41 -6.09 -11.08 14.95
CA ALA A 41 -7.21 -11.95 14.66
C ALA A 41 -7.02 -12.71 13.34
N ALA A 42 -6.58 -12.03 12.27
CA ALA A 42 -6.24 -12.67 11.00
C ALA A 42 -5.11 -13.71 11.14
N CYS A 43 -4.08 -13.41 11.93
CA CYS A 43 -2.98 -14.34 12.23
C CYS A 43 -3.41 -15.55 13.08
N ALA A 44 -4.47 -15.41 13.87
CA ALA A 44 -5.01 -16.54 14.63
C ALA A 44 -5.67 -17.55 13.68
N GLU A 45 -6.43 -17.06 12.68
CA GLU A 45 -7.10 -17.85 11.64
C GLU A 45 -6.11 -18.45 10.63
N ASP A 46 -5.13 -17.68 10.16
CA ASP A 46 -4.14 -18.14 9.18
C ASP A 46 -2.70 -17.83 9.64
N LYS A 47 -1.88 -18.88 9.77
CA LYS A 47 -0.46 -18.81 10.19
C LYS A 47 0.52 -19.00 9.02
N SER A 48 0.03 -18.95 7.79
CA SER A 48 0.74 -19.44 6.59
C SER A 48 1.90 -18.58 6.07
N GLY A 49 2.38 -17.58 6.81
CA GLY A 49 3.62 -16.87 6.47
C GLY A 49 3.64 -15.40 6.88
N GLY A 50 4.40 -14.59 6.13
CA GLY A 50 4.53 -13.16 6.37
C GLY A 50 3.20 -12.41 6.28
N VAL A 51 3.08 -11.35 7.07
CA VAL A 51 1.88 -10.50 7.16
C VAL A 51 2.14 -9.19 6.44
N GLN A 52 1.26 -8.84 5.50
CA GLN A 52 1.21 -7.53 4.88
C GLN A 52 -0.18 -6.94 5.12
N SER A 53 -0.25 -5.67 5.52
CA SER A 53 -1.53 -4.98 5.70
C SER A 53 -1.55 -3.64 4.99
N SER A 54 -2.73 -3.14 4.67
CA SER A 54 -2.93 -1.82 4.06
C SER A 54 -4.22 -1.21 4.59
N PHE A 55 -4.18 0.09 4.93
CA PHE A 55 -5.32 0.84 5.45
C PHE A 55 -5.62 2.01 4.53
N THR A 56 -6.74 1.96 3.82
CA THR A 56 -7.12 2.97 2.84
C THR A 56 -8.41 3.65 3.28
N MET A 57 -8.35 4.96 3.51
CA MET A 57 -9.53 5.78 3.77
C MET A 57 -10.34 5.95 2.47
N VAL A 58 -11.64 5.66 2.55
CA VAL A 58 -12.61 5.91 1.48
C VAL A 58 -13.39 7.21 1.74
N SER A 59 -13.59 7.52 3.02
CA SER A 59 -14.14 8.79 3.48
C SER A 59 -13.50 9.15 4.83
N PRO A 60 -13.70 10.38 5.35
CA PRO A 60 -13.18 10.75 6.67
C PRO A 60 -13.65 9.85 7.83
N LYS A 61 -14.73 9.08 7.64
CA LYS A 61 -15.31 8.20 8.65
C LYS A 61 -15.31 6.72 8.25
N SER A 62 -14.69 6.35 7.13
CA SER A 62 -14.71 4.96 6.67
C SER A 62 -13.43 4.58 5.94
N ALA A 63 -12.92 3.40 6.24
CA ALA A 63 -11.72 2.85 5.61
C ALA A 63 -11.92 1.39 5.23
N ILE A 64 -11.12 0.93 4.26
CA ILE A 64 -10.94 -0.49 3.97
C ILE A 64 -9.57 -0.89 4.53
N PHE A 65 -9.57 -1.91 5.38
CA PHE A 65 -8.36 -2.50 5.91
C PHE A 65 -8.19 -3.90 5.33
N GLN A 66 -7.07 -4.15 4.68
CA GLN A 66 -6.76 -5.46 4.11
C GLN A 66 -5.57 -6.06 4.84
N VAL A 67 -5.69 -7.30 5.28
CA VAL A 67 -4.60 -8.10 5.85
C VAL A 67 -4.38 -9.30 4.96
N VAL A 68 -3.16 -9.46 4.50
CA VAL A 68 -2.73 -10.53 3.61
C VAL A 68 -1.68 -11.35 4.33
N ILE A 69 -1.91 -12.66 4.43
CA ILE A 69 -1.01 -13.60 5.10
C ILE A 69 -0.51 -14.60 4.07
N GLY A 70 0.81 -14.79 3.98
CA GLY A 70 1.42 -15.81 3.12
C GLY A 70 1.39 -15.50 1.61
N GLY A 71 1.39 -14.22 1.21
CA GLY A 71 1.51 -13.79 -0.19
C GLY A 71 2.90 -13.29 -0.54
N ALA A 72 3.42 -13.66 -1.71
CA ALA A 72 4.58 -13.00 -2.31
C ALA A 72 4.20 -11.53 -2.56
N SER A 73 4.98 -10.61 -1.99
CA SER A 73 4.75 -9.17 -1.94
C SER A 73 4.11 -8.59 -3.21
N ALA A 74 2.83 -8.22 -3.15
CA ALA A 74 2.30 -7.17 -4.00
C ALA A 74 2.87 -5.85 -3.46
N GLY A 75 3.53 -5.08 -4.34
CA GLY A 75 4.12 -3.79 -3.97
C GLY A 75 3.14 -2.83 -3.30
N PRO A 76 3.64 -1.74 -2.69
CA PRO A 76 2.85 -0.91 -1.80
C PRO A 76 1.65 -0.28 -2.51
N ILE A 77 0.44 -0.73 -2.17
CA ILE A 77 -0.78 0.03 -2.41
C ILE A 77 -1.06 0.81 -1.12
N GLY A 78 -0.38 1.94 -0.95
CA GLY A 78 -0.67 2.95 0.07
C GLY A 78 -0.13 2.69 1.49
N GLY A 79 1.04 3.25 1.77
CA GLY A 79 1.44 3.83 3.06
C GLY A 79 1.45 2.95 4.31
N GLY A 80 2.64 2.50 4.72
CA GLY A 80 2.96 2.15 6.11
C GLY A 80 3.54 0.75 6.33
N ALA A 81 4.83 0.73 6.68
CA ALA A 81 5.60 -0.38 7.26
C ALA A 81 5.74 -1.68 6.43
N ALA A 82 6.75 -1.71 5.55
CA ALA A 82 7.42 -2.95 5.18
C ALA A 82 8.59 -3.18 6.15
N ALA A 83 8.38 -4.02 7.17
CA ALA A 83 9.46 -4.55 8.00
C ALA A 83 9.64 -6.04 7.69
N GLY A 84 10.84 -6.40 7.22
CA GLY A 84 11.34 -7.78 7.24
C GLY A 84 11.17 -8.56 5.94
N GLY A 85 12.29 -8.80 5.25
CA GLY A 85 12.38 -9.71 4.13
C GLY A 85 13.74 -9.67 3.45
N ALA A 86 14.79 -10.11 4.15
CA ALA A 86 16.08 -10.38 3.53
C ALA A 86 15.92 -11.45 2.44
N ALA A 87 16.34 -11.15 1.22
CA ALA A 87 16.55 -12.13 0.17
C ALA A 87 18.00 -12.02 -0.30
N ALA A 88 18.83 -12.91 0.22
CA ALA A 88 20.11 -13.27 -0.36
C ALA A 88 19.89 -14.31 -1.46
N SER A 89 20.31 -13.98 -2.68
CA SER A 89 20.68 -14.87 -3.80
C SER A 89 21.12 -13.93 -4.92
N GLY A 90 22.38 -13.92 -5.38
CA GLY A 90 23.11 -15.09 -5.84
C GLY A 90 22.70 -15.35 -7.29
N GLY A 91 23.45 -14.82 -8.26
CA GLY A 91 23.21 -15.17 -9.66
C GLY A 91 23.68 -14.15 -10.70
N ALA A 92 24.84 -14.47 -11.28
CA ALA A 92 25.17 -14.34 -12.70
C ALA A 92 25.29 -12.95 -13.35
N ALA A 93 26.52 -12.72 -13.78
CA ALA A 93 26.98 -11.83 -14.84
C ALA A 93 26.01 -11.59 -16.00
N ALA A 94 25.94 -10.35 -16.44
CA ALA A 94 25.69 -10.00 -17.83
C ALA A 94 26.58 -8.79 -18.19
N GLU A 95 27.41 -8.97 -19.22
CA GLU A 95 28.14 -7.93 -19.92
C GLU A 95 27.21 -6.81 -20.40
N ALA A 96 27.68 -5.57 -20.32
CA ALA A 96 27.20 -4.49 -21.18
C ALA A 96 28.41 -3.64 -21.61
N PRO A 97 28.79 -3.63 -22.89
CA PRO A 97 29.81 -2.72 -23.40
C PRO A 97 29.21 -1.35 -23.74
N LYS A 98 30.12 -0.39 -23.80
CA LYS A 98 30.21 0.72 -24.78
C LYS A 98 30.00 2.14 -24.24
N ALA A 99 31.10 2.87 -24.36
CA ALA A 99 31.31 4.29 -24.12
C ALA A 99 30.78 5.18 -25.26
N GLU A 100 30.58 6.47 -24.93
CA GLU A 100 30.61 7.68 -25.79
C GLU A 100 29.60 7.74 -26.98
N GLU A 101 29.02 8.87 -27.44
CA GLU A 101 29.43 10.28 -27.49
C GLU A 101 28.24 11.16 -28.00
N LYS A 102 28.17 12.43 -27.57
CA LYS A 102 27.80 13.68 -28.32
C LYS A 102 26.40 14.00 -28.91
N LYS A 103 26.07 15.30 -28.70
CA LYS A 103 25.37 16.31 -29.55
C LYS A 103 23.91 16.58 -29.15
N GLU A 104 23.54 17.63 -28.41
CA GLU A 104 23.68 19.10 -28.54
C GLU A 104 22.84 19.74 -29.67
N GLU A 105 21.96 20.66 -29.23
CA GLU A 105 21.19 21.73 -29.91
C GLU A 105 20.19 21.38 -31.03
N GLU A 106 18.91 21.77 -30.87
CA GLU A 106 18.31 22.94 -31.56
C GLU A 106 16.84 23.15 -31.13
N LYS A 107 16.47 24.41 -30.91
CA LYS A 107 15.12 25.02 -31.03
C LYS A 107 14.34 25.39 -29.75
N GLU A 108 14.73 26.56 -29.22
CA GLU A 108 13.85 27.59 -28.68
C GLU A 108 12.59 27.84 -29.54
N GLU A 109 11.59 28.53 -28.96
CA GLU A 109 10.49 29.26 -29.63
C GLU A 109 9.10 28.59 -29.59
N SER A 110 8.44 28.64 -28.42
CA SER A 110 7.03 29.06 -28.26
C SER A 110 6.65 29.21 -26.77
N GLU A 111 7.20 30.24 -26.13
CA GLU A 111 6.76 30.79 -24.84
C GLU A 111 5.63 31.83 -25.01
N ASP A 112 4.64 31.57 -25.89
CA ASP A 112 3.51 32.49 -26.13
C ASP A 112 2.17 31.77 -26.45
N ASP A 113 2.05 30.47 -26.18
CA ASP A 113 0.77 29.70 -26.34
C ASP A 113 0.58 28.63 -25.25
N LEU A 114 1.18 28.85 -24.08
CA LEU A 114 0.63 28.38 -22.79
C LEU A 114 0.07 29.56 -21.99
N GLY A 115 -0.16 30.68 -22.70
CA GLY A 115 -0.86 31.89 -22.28
C GLY A 115 -2.30 31.94 -22.79
N PHE A 116 -2.92 30.78 -23.07
CA PHE A 116 -4.35 30.68 -23.33
C PHE A 116 -5.08 30.16 -22.08
N SER A 117 -5.40 31.11 -21.20
CA SER A 117 -6.56 31.07 -20.29
C SER A 117 -6.62 29.95 -19.25
N LEU A 118 -5.68 29.93 -18.29
CA LEU A 118 -5.93 29.30 -16.98
C LEU A 118 -6.59 30.27 -15.98
N PHE A 119 -6.83 31.53 -16.38
CA PHE A 119 -7.59 32.54 -15.63
C PHE A 119 -8.31 33.53 -16.56
N ASP A 120 -8.92 33.04 -17.64
CA ASP A 120 -10.10 33.68 -18.24
C ASP A 120 -11.16 32.61 -18.56
#